data_AF-A0A813LZ58-F1
#
_entry.id   AF-A0A813LZ58-F1
#
_cell.length_a   1.000
_cell.length_b   1.000
_cell.length_c   1.000
_cell.angle_alpha   90.00
_cell.angle_beta   90.00
_cell.angle_gamma   90.00
#
_symmetry.space_group_name_H-M   'P 1'
#
loop_
_entity.id
_entity.type
_entity.pdbx_description
1 polymer ?
#
loop_
_entity_poly.entity_id
_entity_poly.type
_entity_poly.pdbx_seq_one_letter_code
_entity_poly.pdbx_strand_id
1 'polypeptide(L)'
;MGKFIKAGRVVVILSGRYAGKKAIAAKVFDDGSKSRPFGHCLVAGVDRAPLKVTRKMSKKKISKRTRVKPFRAEGSVSKRGEERGYSCDKSHSEPKAL
;
A
#
# COMPACT_ATOMS: atom_id res chain seq x y z
N MET A 1 -1.56 -17.83 18.78
CA MET A 1 -1.16 -17.45 17.41
C MET A 1 -1.81 -16.11 17.07
N GLY A 2 -1.06 -15.00 17.16
CA GLY A 2 -1.64 -13.64 17.15
C GLY A 2 -1.95 -13.12 15.74
N LYS A 3 -2.93 -12.21 15.62
CA LYS A 3 -3.18 -11.45 14.39
C LYS A 3 -2.00 -10.51 14.14
N PHE A 4 -1.24 -10.77 13.08
CA PHE A 4 0.00 -10.03 12.78
C PHE A 4 -0.25 -8.71 12.03
N ILE A 5 -1.42 -8.58 11.41
CA ILE A 5 -1.78 -7.44 10.58
C ILE A 5 -2.58 -6.49 11.46
N LYS A 6 -1.88 -5.47 11.94
CA LYS A 6 -2.44 -4.40 12.75
C LYS A 6 -2.27 -3.08 12.01
N ALA A 7 -3.14 -2.12 12.32
CA ALA A 7 -2.96 -0.75 11.85
C ALA A 7 -1.56 -0.25 12.25
N GLY A 8 -0.89 0.49 11.36
CA GLY A 8 0.45 1.00 11.54
C GLY A 8 1.59 0.07 11.10
N ARG A 9 1.30 -1.18 10.68
CA ARG A 9 2.33 -2.07 10.11
C ARG A 9 2.65 -1.69 8.67
N VAL A 10 3.93 -1.80 8.32
CA VAL A 10 4.42 -1.58 6.95
C VAL A 10 4.17 -2.83 6.11
N VAL A 11 3.63 -2.63 4.92
CA VAL A 11 3.24 -3.65 3.95
C VAL A 11 3.80 -3.31 2.57
N VAL A 12 3.92 -4.31 1.70
CA VAL A 12 4.40 -4.13 0.32
C VAL A 12 3.34 -4.64 -0.64
N ILE A 13 2.93 -3.80 -1.57
CA ILE A 13 1.91 -4.16 -2.55
C ILE A 13 2.56 -5.08 -3.59
N LEU A 14 1.94 -6.24 -3.87
CA LEU A 14 2.52 -7.23 -4.79
C LEU A 14 1.89 -7.20 -6.18
N SER A 15 0.64 -6.79 -6.30
CA SER A 15 -0.09 -6.79 -7.58
C SER A 15 -0.88 -5.50 -7.81
N GLY A 16 -1.21 -5.24 -9.07
CA GLY A 16 -1.92 -4.05 -9.54
C GLY A 16 -1.03 -2.82 -9.76
N ARG A 17 -1.67 -1.67 -9.99
CA ARG A 17 -1.00 -0.40 -10.38
C ARG A 17 0.12 0.06 -9.44
N TYR A 18 0.05 -0.31 -8.16
CA TYR A 18 1.00 0.12 -7.13
C TYR A 18 1.92 -1.03 -6.67
N ALA A 19 2.09 -2.08 -7.48
CA ALA A 19 3.01 -3.17 -7.18
C ALA A 19 4.45 -2.67 -6.92
N GLY A 20 5.13 -3.30 -5.97
CA GLY A 20 6.47 -2.93 -5.50
C GLY A 20 6.54 -1.66 -4.65
N LYS A 21 5.40 -0.98 -4.40
CA LYS A 21 5.36 0.20 -3.53
C LYS A 21 5.21 -0.20 -2.07
N LYS A 22 5.92 0.52 -1.20
CA LYS A 22 5.79 0.39 0.26
C LYS A 22 4.59 1.20 0.73
N ALA A 23 3.90 0.66 1.71
CA ALA A 23 2.72 1.29 2.27
C ALA A 23 2.49 0.89 3.73
N ILE A 24 1.50 1.51 4.37
CA ILE A 24 1.13 1.28 5.77
C ILE A 24 -0.32 0.85 5.81
N ALA A 25 -0.62 -0.19 6.59
CA ALA A 25 -1.98 -0.61 6.88
C ALA A 25 -2.67 0.44 7.77
N ALA A 26 -3.70 1.11 7.24
CA ALA A 26 -4.48 2.09 7.97
C ALA A 26 -5.63 1.42 8.73
N LYS A 27 -6.35 0.50 8.07
CA LYS A 27 -7.47 -0.25 8.66
C LYS A 27 -7.46 -1.67 8.14
N VAL A 28 -7.74 -2.63 9.01
CA VAL A 28 -7.77 -4.06 8.70
C VAL A 28 -9.20 -4.56 8.89
N PHE A 29 -9.68 -5.35 7.93
CA PHE A 29 -10.99 -5.99 7.96
C PHE A 29 -10.77 -7.50 7.84
N ASP A 30 -10.81 -8.21 8.98
CA ASP A 30 -10.55 -9.65 9.04
C ASP A 30 -11.76 -10.47 8.59
N ASP A 31 -12.97 -10.06 9.00
CA ASP A 31 -14.22 -10.81 8.76
C ASP A 31 -14.88 -10.50 7.40
N GLY A 32 -14.18 -9.77 6.53
CA GLY A 32 -14.72 -9.31 5.26
C GLY A 32 -15.74 -8.18 5.42
N SER A 33 -16.19 -7.63 4.29
CA SER A 33 -17.22 -6.60 4.19
C SER A 33 -18.34 -7.10 3.27
N LYS A 34 -19.51 -6.45 3.30
CA LYS A 34 -20.64 -6.83 2.43
C LYS A 34 -20.29 -6.84 0.93
N SER A 35 -19.27 -6.09 0.51
CA SER A 35 -18.80 -6.06 -0.88
C SER A 35 -17.68 -7.07 -1.16
N ARG A 36 -16.92 -7.48 -0.14
CA ARG A 36 -15.74 -8.34 -0.27
C ARG A 36 -15.70 -9.36 0.89
N PRO A 37 -16.08 -10.63 0.66
CA PRO A 37 -16.14 -11.64 1.72
C PRO A 37 -14.77 -12.11 2.23
N PHE A 38 -13.67 -11.63 1.64
CA PHE A 38 -12.30 -11.95 2.05
C PHE A 38 -11.68 -10.87 2.94
N GLY A 39 -10.69 -11.28 3.73
CA GLY A 39 -9.87 -10.37 4.54
C GLY A 39 -9.15 -9.34 3.68
N HIS A 40 -9.40 -8.06 3.93
CA HIS A 40 -8.82 -6.95 3.19
C HIS A 40 -8.31 -5.86 4.12
N CYS A 41 -7.38 -5.04 3.61
CA CYS A 41 -6.87 -3.90 4.35
C CYS A 41 -6.94 -2.64 3.49
N LEU A 42 -7.24 -1.54 4.18
CA LEU A 42 -7.04 -0.21 3.67
C LEU A 42 -5.60 0.20 3.89
N VAL A 43 -4.95 0.63 2.82
CA VAL A 43 -3.53 0.89 2.77
C VAL A 43 -3.26 2.30 2.26
N ALA A 44 -2.36 3.01 2.93
CA ALA A 44 -1.85 4.30 2.50
C ALA A 44 -0.36 4.16 2.18
N GLY A 45 0.04 4.51 0.97
CA GLY A 45 1.41 4.29 0.49
C GLY A 45 1.99 5.46 -0.30
N VAL A 46 3.23 5.28 -0.71
CA VAL A 46 3.97 6.28 -1.49
C VAL A 46 4.17 5.77 -2.92
N ASP A 47 3.60 6.46 -3.90
CA ASP A 47 3.70 6.11 -5.32
C ASP A 47 5.05 6.59 -5.87
N ARG A 48 5.31 7.89 -5.69
CA ARG A 48 6.59 8.51 -6.03
C ARG A 48 7.36 8.83 -4.76
N ALA A 49 8.41 8.05 -4.51
CA ALA A 49 9.38 8.30 -3.46
C ALA A 49 10.19 9.57 -3.76
N PRO A 50 10.67 10.28 -2.73
CA PRO A 50 11.54 11.42 -2.93
C PRO A 50 12.84 11.00 -3.61
N LEU A 51 13.31 11.80 -4.56
CA LEU A 51 14.56 11.55 -5.26
C LEU A 51 15.76 12.02 -4.42
N LYS A 52 16.91 11.36 -4.56
CA LYS A 52 18.15 11.73 -3.86
C LYS A 52 18.48 13.21 -4.10
N VAL A 53 18.76 13.91 -3.00
CA VAL A 53 19.20 15.30 -2.97
C VAL A 53 20.68 15.35 -2.61
N THR A 54 21.44 16.23 -3.28
CA THR A 54 22.85 16.49 -2.96
C THR A 54 23.03 17.96 -2.58
N ARG A 55 24.08 18.26 -1.80
CA ARG A 55 24.33 19.62 -1.26
C ARG A 55 24.50 20.71 -2.33
N LYS A 56 24.90 20.34 -3.55
CA LYS A 56 25.12 21.26 -4.68
C LYS A 56 23.82 21.73 -5.37
N MET A 57 22.66 21.17 -5.01
CA MET A 57 21.40 21.48 -5.69
C MET A 57 20.80 22.81 -5.21
N SER A 58 20.14 23.54 -6.13
CA SER A 58 19.40 24.76 -5.79
C SER A 58 18.08 24.45 -5.07
N LYS A 59 17.62 25.37 -4.20
CA LYS A 59 16.38 25.21 -3.40
C LYS A 59 15.16 24.85 -4.26
N LYS A 60 15.04 25.42 -5.47
CA LYS A 60 13.97 25.13 -6.44
C LYS A 60 14.00 23.68 -6.96
N LYS A 61 15.21 23.10 -7.12
CA LYS A 61 15.38 21.71 -7.58
C LYS A 61 15.14 20.73 -6.43
N ILE A 62 15.53 21.11 -5.21
CA ILE A 62 15.27 20.36 -3.99
C ILE A 62 13.77 20.21 -3.77
N SER A 63 12.99 21.31 -3.80
CA SER A 63 11.53 21.25 -3.57
C SER A 63 10.80 20.36 -4.58
N LYS A 64 11.25 20.33 -5.84
CA LYS A 64 10.70 19.44 -6.88
C LYS A 64 11.07 17.96 -6.64
N ARG A 65 12.27 17.67 -6.13
CA ARG A 65 12.73 16.29 -5.87
C ARG A 65 12.16 15.69 -4.57
N THR A 66 11.89 16.52 -3.58
CA THR A 66 11.34 16.10 -2.28
C THR A 66 9.83 15.84 -2.36
N ARG A 67 9.13 16.29 -3.41
CA ARG A 67 7.68 16.13 -3.53
C ARG A 67 7.30 14.64 -3.62
N VAL A 68 6.66 14.16 -2.57
CA VAL A 68 6.11 12.80 -2.48
C VAL A 68 4.71 12.78 -3.08
N LYS A 69 4.40 11.75 -3.88
CA LYS A 69 3.03 11.50 -4.34
C LYS A 69 2.44 10.34 -3.53
N PRO A 70 1.56 10.62 -2.56
CA PRO A 70 0.88 9.56 -1.81
C PRO A 70 -0.22 8.90 -2.64
N PHE A 71 -0.57 7.66 -2.31
CA PHE A 71 -1.74 6.99 -2.84
C PHE A 71 -2.49 6.24 -1.73
N ARG A 72 -3.77 6.01 -1.97
CA ARG A 72 -4.62 5.13 -1.16
C ARG A 72 -4.99 3.92 -2.02
N ALA A 73 -4.86 2.74 -1.45
CA ALA A 73 -5.25 1.50 -2.07
C ALA A 73 -6.00 0.63 -1.06
N GLU A 74 -6.90 -0.19 -1.57
CA GLU A 74 -7.51 -1.27 -0.82
C GLU A 74 -7.09 -2.57 -1.52
N GLY A 75 -6.74 -3.59 -0.75
CA GLY A 75 -6.36 -4.87 -1.31
C GLY A 75 -6.62 -6.03 -0.36
N SER A 76 -6.74 -7.21 -0.94
CA SER A 76 -6.88 -8.47 -0.21
C SER A 76 -5.55 -8.85 0.42
N VAL A 77 -5.58 -9.30 1.67
CA VAL A 77 -4.36 -9.54 2.42
C VAL A 77 -3.96 -11.00 2.36
N SER A 78 -2.75 -11.29 1.85
CA SER A 78 -2.18 -12.64 1.88
C SER A 78 -0.86 -12.67 2.64
N LYS A 79 -0.65 -13.74 3.41
CA LYS A 79 0.61 -14.01 4.11
C LYS A 79 1.59 -14.65 3.12
N ARG A 80 2.73 -14.01 2.86
CA ARG A 80 3.90 -14.69 2.29
C ARG A 80 5.11 -14.51 3.19
N GLY A 81 5.58 -15.63 3.76
CA GLY A 81 6.90 -15.77 4.38
C GLY A 81 7.12 -14.94 5.65
N GLU A 82 7.81 -15.53 6.62
CA GLU A 82 7.97 -14.99 7.98
C GLU A 82 8.77 -13.67 8.04
N GLU A 83 9.46 -13.26 6.97
CA GLU A 83 10.47 -12.21 7.12
C GLU A 83 10.24 -10.90 6.35
N ARG A 84 9.51 -10.83 5.22
CA ARG A 84 9.44 -9.55 4.46
C ARG A 84 8.15 -9.38 3.65
N GLY A 85 7.13 -8.77 4.28
CA GLY A 85 6.10 -7.98 3.60
C GLY A 85 4.76 -8.67 3.36
N TYR A 86 3.70 -8.08 3.89
CA TYR A 86 2.31 -8.47 3.61
C TYR A 86 1.89 -7.97 2.23
N SER A 87 1.19 -8.82 1.47
CA SER A 87 0.64 -8.46 0.17
C SER A 87 -0.73 -7.83 0.31
N CYS A 88 -1.01 -6.82 -0.52
CA CYS A 88 -2.36 -6.40 -0.80
C CYS A 88 -2.61 -6.55 -2.31
N ASP A 89 -3.32 -7.60 -2.70
CA ASP A 89 -3.64 -7.86 -4.11
C ASP A 89 -4.93 -7.10 -4.47
N LYS A 90 -4.91 -6.38 -5.59
CA LYS A 90 -6.13 -5.75 -6.12
C LYS A 90 -7.02 -6.86 -6.68
N SER A 91 -8.00 -7.28 -5.89
CA SER A 91 -9.07 -8.15 -6.37
C SER A 91 -9.97 -7.32 -7.30
N HIS A 92 -10.06 -7.77 -8.56
CA HIS A 92 -10.89 -7.22 -9.63
C HIS A 92 -12.30 -6.98 -9.09
N SER A 93 -12.73 -5.71 -9.06
CA SER A 93 -14.16 -5.42 -9.04
C SER A 93 -14.64 -5.63 -10.47
N GLU A 94 -15.27 -6.76 -10.74
CA GLU A 94 -16.09 -6.85 -11.95
C GLU A 94 -17.16 -5.76 -11.87
N PRO A 95 -17.36 -4.97 -12.93
CA PRO A 95 -18.52 -4.11 -13.01
C PRO A 95 -19.76 -5.01 -13.02
N LYS A 96 -20.61 -4.91 -12.00
CA LYS A 96 -21.96 -5.48 -12.09
C LYS A 96 -22.67 -4.74 -13.22
N ALA A 97 -22.76 -5.39 -14.38
CA ALA A 97 -23.63 -4.98 -15.46
C ALA A 97 -25.07 -4.99 -14.92
N LEU A 98 -25.73 -3.85 -15.08
CA LEU A 98 -27.19 -3.73 -15.00
C LEU A 98 -27.79 -4.17 -16.33
#